data_AF-A0A7C4F9Q3-F1
#
_entry.id   AF-A0A7C4F9Q3-F1
#
_cell.length_a   1.000
_cell.length_b   1.000
_cell.length_c   1.000
_cell.angle_alpha   90.00
_cell.angle_beta   90.00
_cell.angle_gamma   90.00
#
_symmetry.space_group_name_H-M   'P 1'
#
loop_
_entity.id
_entity.type
_entity.pdbx_description
1 polymer ?
#
loop_
_entity_poly.entity_id
_entity_poly.type
_entity_poly.pdbx_seq_one_letter_code
_entity_poly.pdbx_strand_id
1 'polypeptide(L)'
;GVVIRTGIWRRQEQTILYTSIGRVILEQSLLGRLLNYGTIILITAAEWGAEYYARGVEMRGAVLGAGYARVLKEISRDPGKCLYGVKNPRKVKERIEARLQALQSASLEQLRYLKEIRDALSRTGSEPSPEDN
;
A
#
# COMPACT_ATOMS: atom_id res chain seq x y z
N GLY A 1 4.70 11.04 3.76
CA GLY A 1 3.53 10.15 3.80
C GLY A 1 2.28 10.96 3.56
N VAL A 2 1.11 10.41 3.88
CA VAL A 2 -0.15 11.14 3.95
C VAL A 2 -0.44 11.47 5.41
N VAL A 3 -0.72 12.74 5.69
CA VAL A 3 -1.10 13.20 7.03
C VAL A 3 -2.61 13.40 7.04
N ILE A 4 -3.29 12.70 7.95
CA ILE A 4 -4.73 12.75 8.15
C ILE A 4 -4.98 13.40 9.50
N ARG A 5 -5.78 14.46 9.50
CA ARG A 5 -6.23 15.15 10.71
C ARG A 5 -7.72 14.87 10.90
N THR A 6 -8.06 14.31 12.06
CA THR A 6 -9.43 13.94 12.40
C THR A 6 -9.79 14.35 13.82
N GLY A 7 -11.08 14.22 14.17
CA GLY A 7 -11.61 14.49 15.50
C GLY A 7 -12.09 15.93 15.70
N ILE A 8 -13.38 16.06 16.02
CA ILE A 8 -14.04 17.35 16.29
C ILE A 8 -13.74 17.81 17.74
N TRP A 9 -13.71 16.88 18.69
CA TRP A 9 -13.45 17.17 20.12
C TRP A 9 -12.00 16.93 20.56
N ARG A 10 -11.33 15.93 19.99
CA ARG A 10 -9.90 15.68 20.21
C ARG A 10 -9.23 15.63 18.85
N ARG A 11 -8.42 16.65 18.54
CA ARG A 11 -7.64 16.67 17.29
C ARG A 11 -6.65 15.52 17.34
N GLN A 12 -6.83 14.56 16.43
CA GLN A 12 -5.88 13.48 16.17
C GLN A 12 -5.18 13.76 14.84
N GLU A 13 -3.87 13.64 14.84
CA GLU A 13 -3.05 13.69 13.64
C GLU A 13 -2.39 12.33 13.45
N GLN A 14 -2.65 11.69 12.31
CA GLN A 14 -2.09 10.41 11.95
C GLN A 14 -1.29 10.55 10.67
N THR A 15 -0.06 10.06 10.69
CA THR A 15 0.79 10.02 9.49
C THR A 15 0.91 8.59 9.00
N ILE A 16 0.46 8.33 7.77
CA ILE A 16 0.63 7.06 7.08
C ILE A 16 1.80 7.21 6.11
N LEU A 17 2.85 6.40 6.30
CA LEU A 17 4.03 6.42 5.43
C LEU A 17 3.67 5.84 4.05
N TYR A 18 4.26 6.37 2.99
CA TYR A 18 4.02 5.82 1.64
C TYR A 18 4.44 4.36 1.54
N THR A 19 5.53 3.99 2.21
CA THR A 19 6.05 2.61 2.25
C THR A 19 5.11 1.63 2.96
N SER A 20 4.24 2.10 3.85
CA SER A 20 3.29 1.24 4.55
C SER A 20 1.94 1.14 3.84
N ILE A 21 1.66 1.96 2.83
CA ILE A 21 0.42 1.90 2.06
C ILE A 21 0.50 0.70 1.11
N GLY A 22 -0.37 -0.28 1.31
CA GLY A 22 -0.52 -1.43 0.43
C GLY A 22 -1.51 -1.17 -0.71
N ARG A 23 -2.58 -0.40 -0.45
CA ARG A 23 -3.62 -0.14 -1.43
C ARG A 23 -4.30 1.20 -1.21
N VAL A 24 -4.74 1.83 -2.30
CA VAL A 24 -5.52 3.07 -2.30
C VAL A 24 -6.89 2.81 -2.93
N ILE A 25 -7.96 3.02 -2.19
CA ILE A 25 -9.34 2.86 -2.68
C ILE A 25 -9.98 4.24 -2.86
N LEU A 26 -10.72 4.39 -3.96
CA LEU A 26 -11.54 5.56 -4.24
C LEU A 26 -13.01 5.17 -4.11
N GLU A 27 -13.70 5.79 -3.15
CA GLU A 27 -15.14 5.66 -3.01
C GLU A 27 -15.83 6.96 -3.46
N GLN A 28 -16.77 6.85 -4.40
CA GLN A 28 -17.56 7.99 -4.86
C GLN A 28 -19.03 7.61 -4.96
N SER A 29 -19.88 8.35 -4.26
CA SER A 29 -21.32 8.30 -4.46
C SER A 29 -21.69 8.82 -5.87
N LEU A 30 -22.91 8.58 -6.32
CA LEU A 30 -23.43 9.15 -7.57
C LEU A 30 -23.27 10.68 -7.61
N LEU A 31 -23.68 11.36 -6.53
CA LEU A 31 -23.51 12.81 -6.38
C LEU A 31 -22.03 13.22 -6.32
N GLY A 32 -21.17 12.39 -5.70
CA GLY A 32 -19.71 12.57 -5.67
C GLY A 32 -19.07 12.53 -7.04
N ARG A 33 -19.54 11.64 -7.93
CA ARG A 33 -19.08 11.60 -9.33
C ARG A 33 -19.51 12.85 -10.09
N LEU A 34 -20.74 13.33 -9.89
CA LEU A 34 -21.26 14.51 -10.56
C LEU A 34 -20.52 15.80 -10.13
N LEU A 35 -20.31 15.97 -8.82
CA LEU A 35 -19.67 17.15 -8.24
C LEU A 35 -18.14 16.98 -8.06
N ASN A 36 -17.59 15.88 -8.58
CA ASN A 36 -16.17 15.55 -8.57
C ASN A 36 -15.51 15.62 -7.17
N TYR A 37 -16.21 15.05 -6.19
CA TYR A 37 -15.71 14.79 -4.86
C TYR A 37 -15.75 13.28 -4.54
N GLY A 38 -14.99 12.87 -3.54
CA GLY A 38 -14.97 11.49 -3.10
C GLY A 38 -14.20 11.29 -1.81
N THR A 39 -14.18 10.04 -1.37
CA THR A 39 -13.40 9.60 -0.23
C THR A 39 -12.25 8.73 -0.73
N ILE A 40 -11.04 9.01 -0.25
CA ILE A 40 -9.87 8.17 -0.51
C ILE A 40 -9.57 7.40 0.77
N ILE A 41 -9.54 6.08 0.66
CA ILE A 41 -9.27 5.17 1.77
C ILE A 41 -7.86 4.59 1.56
N LEU A 42 -7.01 4.76 2.57
CA LEU A 42 -5.65 4.24 2.58
C LEU A 42 -5.60 2.95 3.38
N ILE A 43 -5.23 1.85 2.73
CA ILE A 43 -5.09 0.54 3.36
C ILE A 43 -3.60 0.24 3.48
N THR A 44 -3.16 -0.12 4.68
CA THR A 44 -1.76 -0.48 4.90
C THR A 44 -1.45 -1.88 4.35
N ALA A 45 -0.18 -2.16 4.03
CA ALA A 45 0.25 -3.45 3.52
C ALA A 45 -0.04 -4.60 4.51
N ALA A 46 0.03 -4.33 5.83
CA ALA A 46 -0.32 -5.29 6.87
C ALA A 46 -1.82 -5.64 6.85
N GLU A 47 -2.69 -4.63 6.74
CA GLU A 47 -4.15 -4.83 6.64
C GLU A 47 -4.55 -5.51 5.32
N TRP A 48 -3.88 -5.15 4.22
CA TRP A 48 -4.04 -5.80 2.93
C TRP A 48 -3.59 -7.26 2.98
N GLY A 49 -2.48 -7.57 3.64
CA GLY A 49 -2.03 -8.95 3.88
C GLY A 49 -3.01 -9.76 4.73
N ALA A 50 -3.53 -9.17 5.81
CA ALA A 50 -4.53 -9.80 6.66
C ALA A 50 -5.84 -10.12 5.90
N GLU A 51 -6.23 -9.28 4.92
CA GLU A 51 -7.34 -9.55 4.00
C GLU A 51 -7.14 -10.88 3.22
N TYR A 52 -5.92 -11.15 2.74
CA TYR A 52 -5.59 -12.40 2.04
C TYR A 52 -5.63 -13.63 2.94
N TYR A 53 -5.11 -13.52 4.16
CA TYR A 53 -5.15 -14.63 5.12
C TYR A 53 -6.59 -14.95 5.55
N ALA A 54 -7.42 -13.94 5.79
CA ALA A 54 -8.85 -14.14 6.07
C ALA A 54 -9.58 -14.81 4.89
N ARG A 55 -9.27 -14.41 3.65
CA ARG A 55 -9.79 -15.06 2.43
C ARG A 55 -9.33 -16.52 2.28
N GLY A 56 -8.09 -16.83 2.65
CA GLY A 56 -7.55 -18.19 2.60
C GLY A 56 -8.23 -19.16 3.57
N VAL A 57 -8.69 -18.66 4.72
CA VAL A 57 -9.47 -19.44 5.70
C VAL A 57 -10.94 -19.58 5.26
N GLU A 58 -11.53 -18.55 4.64
CA GLU A 58 -12.90 -18.57 4.12
C GLU A 58 -13.09 -19.41 2.83
N MET A 59 -12.00 -19.80 2.14
CA MET A 59 -12.07 -20.69 0.98
C MET A 59 -12.58 -22.11 1.30
N ARG A 60 -12.79 -22.45 2.57
CA ARG A 60 -13.44 -23.71 2.98
C ARG A 60 -14.98 -23.67 3.02
N GLY A 61 -15.63 -22.54 2.73
CA GLY A 61 -17.09 -22.54 2.62
C GLY A 61 -17.69 -21.21 2.18
N ALA A 62 -18.30 -21.20 0.99
CA ALA A 62 -19.43 -20.39 0.49
C ALA A 62 -19.61 -18.89 0.87
N VAL A 63 -18.67 -18.22 1.55
CA VAL A 63 -18.85 -16.85 2.09
C VAL A 63 -17.83 -15.86 1.49
N LEU A 64 -17.42 -16.09 0.24
CA LEU A 64 -16.41 -15.30 -0.49
C LEU A 64 -16.72 -13.79 -0.61
N GLY A 65 -17.99 -13.37 -0.52
CA GLY A 65 -18.40 -11.96 -0.68
C GLY A 65 -18.57 -11.19 0.62
N ALA A 66 -18.93 -11.86 1.73
CA ALA A 66 -19.31 -11.17 2.96
C ALA A 66 -18.11 -10.76 3.81
N GLY A 67 -17.03 -11.56 3.84
CA GLY A 67 -15.79 -11.24 4.54
C GLY A 67 -15.11 -9.98 3.97
N TYR A 68 -14.99 -9.92 2.64
CA TYR A 68 -14.43 -8.76 1.93
C TYR A 68 -15.19 -7.46 2.22
N ALA A 69 -16.53 -7.51 2.13
CA ALA A 69 -17.36 -6.35 2.41
C ALA A 69 -17.26 -5.92 3.89
N ARG A 70 -17.13 -6.86 4.83
CA ARG A 70 -16.95 -6.56 6.26
C ARG A 70 -15.62 -5.89 6.56
N VAL A 71 -14.51 -6.41 6.04
CA VAL A 71 -13.17 -5.83 6.27
C VAL A 71 -13.08 -4.42 5.68
N LEU A 72 -13.57 -4.21 4.46
CA LEU A 72 -13.63 -2.86 3.88
C LEU A 72 -14.56 -1.94 4.67
N LYS A 73 -15.69 -2.44 5.15
CA LYS A 73 -16.61 -1.67 6.00
C LYS A 73 -15.98 -1.31 7.34
N GLU A 74 -15.09 -2.14 7.87
CA GLU A 74 -14.39 -1.90 9.12
C GLU A 74 -13.24 -0.90 8.94
N ILE A 75 -12.46 -1.02 7.86
CA ILE A 75 -11.38 -0.08 7.54
C ILE A 75 -11.93 1.30 7.15
N SER A 76 -13.02 1.36 6.38
CA SER A 76 -13.69 2.62 6.00
C SER A 76 -14.37 3.33 7.19
N ARG A 77 -14.57 2.63 8.31
CA ARG A 77 -15.07 3.21 9.57
C ARG A 77 -13.99 3.89 10.38
N ASP A 78 -12.71 3.68 10.06
CA ASP A 78 -11.60 4.36 10.72
C ASP A 78 -11.35 5.73 10.06
N PRO A 79 -11.72 6.85 10.73
CA PRO A 79 -11.55 8.17 10.16
C PRO A 79 -10.08 8.57 10.05
N GLY A 80 -9.16 7.87 10.73
CA GLY A 80 -7.72 8.07 10.62
C GLY A 80 -7.11 7.53 9.32
N LYS A 81 -7.87 6.76 8.55
CA LYS A 81 -7.44 6.14 7.27
C LYS A 81 -8.17 6.68 6.05
N CYS A 82 -9.13 7.58 6.28
CA CYS A 82 -10.01 8.10 5.24
C CYS A 82 -9.78 9.60 5.02
N LEU A 83 -9.54 9.99 3.78
CA LEU A 83 -9.57 11.38 3.32
C LEU A 83 -10.97 11.65 2.76
N TYR A 84 -11.81 12.32 3.55
CA TYR A 84 -13.19 12.64 3.14
C TYR A 84 -13.27 13.92 2.31
N GLY A 85 -14.26 13.99 1.41
CA GLY A 85 -14.60 15.23 0.69
C GLY A 85 -13.50 15.73 -0.25
N VAL A 86 -12.63 14.83 -0.71
CA VAL A 86 -11.49 15.17 -1.57
C VAL A 86 -12.02 15.65 -2.92
N LYS A 87 -11.69 16.89 -3.30
CA LYS A 87 -11.95 17.41 -4.65
C LYS A 87 -10.99 16.76 -5.66
N ASN A 88 -11.49 16.43 -6.85
CA ASN A 88 -10.71 15.71 -7.86
C ASN A 88 -10.06 14.42 -7.30
N PRO A 89 -10.84 13.52 -6.67
CA PRO A 89 -10.27 12.44 -5.88
C PRO A 89 -9.50 11.43 -6.74
N ARG A 90 -9.83 11.30 -8.04
CA ARG A 90 -9.06 10.51 -9.01
C ARG A 90 -7.62 11.00 -9.15
N LYS A 91 -7.44 12.30 -9.34
CA LYS A 91 -6.10 12.92 -9.47
C LYS A 91 -5.27 12.75 -8.20
N VAL A 92 -5.90 12.84 -7.03
CA VAL A 92 -5.22 12.61 -5.76
C VAL A 92 -4.81 11.15 -5.62
N LYS A 93 -5.71 10.20 -5.95
CA LYS A 93 -5.39 8.78 -6.00
C LYS A 93 -4.21 8.49 -6.93
N GLU A 94 -4.26 8.98 -8.17
CA GLU A 94 -3.20 8.80 -9.18
C GLU A 94 -1.86 9.32 -8.67
N ARG A 95 -1.83 10.48 -8.00
CA ARG A 95 -0.60 11.03 -7.42
C ARG A 95 -0.03 10.16 -6.30
N ILE A 96 -0.90 9.59 -5.46
CA ILE A 96 -0.47 8.68 -4.39
C ILE A 96 0.09 7.41 -5.03
N GLU A 97 -0.63 6.79 -5.98
CA GLU A 97 -0.20 5.57 -6.67
C GLU A 97 1.12 5.77 -7.44
N ALA A 98 1.28 6.88 -8.16
CA ALA A 98 2.52 7.22 -8.85
C ALA A 98 3.70 7.32 -7.87
N ARG A 99 3.47 7.88 -6.67
CA ARG A 99 4.52 7.95 -5.63
C ARG A 99 4.85 6.57 -5.08
N LEU A 100 3.86 5.69 -4.91
CA LEU A 100 4.08 4.31 -4.47
C LEU A 100 4.89 3.51 -5.50
N GLN A 101 4.54 3.63 -6.78
CA GLN A 101 5.27 2.99 -7.88
C GLN A 101 6.72 3.46 -7.93
N ALA A 102 6.97 4.78 -7.84
CA ALA A 102 8.32 5.32 -7.84
C ALA A 102 9.18 4.77 -6.69
N LEU A 103 8.60 4.58 -5.50
CA LEU A 103 9.30 3.96 -4.37
C LEU A 103 9.62 2.49 -4.61
N GLN A 104 8.68 1.73 -5.18
CA GLN A 104 8.89 0.31 -5.51
C GLN A 104 9.98 0.14 -6.57
N SER A 105 9.97 0.96 -7.61
CA SER A 105 11.01 0.94 -8.65
C SER A 105 12.40 1.21 -8.07
N ALA A 106 12.54 2.23 -7.21
CA ALA A 106 13.82 2.53 -6.56
C ALA A 106 14.31 1.36 -5.67
N SER A 107 13.41 0.69 -4.95
CA SER A 107 13.77 -0.49 -4.15
C SER A 107 14.22 -1.67 -5.02
N LEU A 108 13.59 -1.90 -6.18
CA LEU A 108 14.00 -2.96 -7.11
C LEU A 108 15.37 -2.70 -7.73
N GLU A 109 15.66 -1.44 -8.06
CA GLU A 109 16.98 -1.03 -8.55
C GLU A 109 18.08 -1.29 -7.51
N GLN A 110 17.82 -0.96 -6.24
CA GLN A 110 18.75 -1.24 -5.15
C GLN A 110 19.03 -2.74 -5.00
N LEU A 111 17.99 -3.58 -5.06
CA LEU A 111 18.14 -5.04 -4.99
C LEU A 111 18.93 -5.60 -6.17
N ARG A 112 18.71 -5.05 -7.37
CA ARG A 112 19.47 -5.41 -8.57
C ARG A 112 20.95 -5.09 -8.38
N TYR A 113 21.27 -3.88 -7.92
CA TYR A 113 22.65 -3.46 -7.67
C TYR A 113 23.36 -4.35 -6.63
N LEU A 114 22.68 -4.66 -5.52
CA LEU A 114 23.22 -5.58 -4.51
C LEU A 114 23.47 -6.99 -5.07
N LYS A 115 22.60 -7.47 -5.95
CA LYS A 115 22.78 -8.75 -6.64
C LYS A 115 24.01 -8.73 -7.54
N GLU A 116 24.21 -7.65 -8.30
CA GLU A 116 25.39 -7.47 -9.17
C GLU A 116 26.70 -7.46 -8.36
N ILE A 117 26.75 -6.75 -7.23
CA ILE A 117 27.90 -6.77 -6.31
C ILE A 117 28.19 -8.18 -5.81
N ARG A 118 27.17 -8.87 -5.31
CA ARG A 118 27.30 -10.25 -4.82
C ARG A 118 27.85 -11.17 -5.91
N ASP A 119 27.29 -11.10 -7.11
CA ASP A 119 27.69 -11.96 -8.23
C ASP A 119 29.14 -11.67 -8.67
N ALA A 120 29.59 -10.40 -8.60
CA ALA A 120 30.98 -10.03 -8.82
C ALA A 120 31.92 -10.63 -7.75
N LEU A 121 31.56 -10.50 -6.47
CA LEU A 121 32.36 -11.07 -5.36
C LEU A 121 32.45 -12.60 -5.44
N SER A 122 31.38 -13.29 -5.82
CA SER A 122 31.38 -14.74 -5.99
C SER A 122 32.30 -15.21 -7.14
N ARG A 123 32.50 -14.38 -8.17
CA ARG A 123 33.45 -14.67 -9.27
C ARG A 123 34.90 -14.45 -8.85
N THR A 124 35.18 -13.43 -8.04
CA THR A 124 36.55 -13.17 -7.55
C THR A 124 36.99 -14.21 -6.50
N GLY A 125 36.06 -14.76 -5.72
CA GLY A 125 36.36 -15.84 -4.75
C GLY A 125 36.50 -17.24 -5.36
N SER A 126 36.37 -17.40 -6.68
CA SER A 126 36.50 -18.67 -7.40
C SER A 126 37.73 -18.76 -8.31
N GLU A 127 38.63 -17.78 -8.26
CA GLU A 127 39.97 -17.91 -8.85
C GLU A 127 40.84 -18.77 -7.92
N PRO A 128 41.44 -19.87 -8.41
CA PRO A 128 42.37 -20.66 -7.61
C PRO A 128 43.57 -19.80 -7.20
N SER A 129 44.02 -19.98 -5.97
CA SER A 129 45.24 -19.37 -5.45
C SER A 129 46.42 -19.69 -6.40
N PRO A 130 47.28 -18.71 -6.75
CA PRO A 130 48.48 -18.96 -7.53
C PRO A 130 49.51 -19.87 -6.82
N GLU A 131 49.21 -20.37 -5.63
CA GLU A 131 50.05 -21.32 -4.88
C GLU A 131 49.80 -22.80 -5.23
N ASP A 132 48.85 -23.11 -6.12
CA ASP A 132 48.50 -24.50 -6.51
C ASP A 132 49.10 -24.96 -7.86
N ASN A 133 50.19 -24.35 -8.35
CA ASN A 133 50.99 -24.85 -9.50
C ASN A 133 52.45 -25.12 -9.14
#